data_AF-A0AA41QPN6-F1
#
_entry.id   AF-A0AA41QPN6-F1
#
_cell.length_a   1.000
_cell.length_b   1.000
_cell.length_c   1.000
_cell.angle_alpha   90.00
_cell.angle_beta   90.00
_cell.angle_gamma   90.00
#
_symmetry.space_group_name_H-M   'P 1'
#
loop_
_entity.id
_entity.type
_entity.pdbx_description
1 polymer ?
#
loop_
_entity_poly.entity_id
_entity_poly.type
_entity_poly.pdbx_seq_one_letter_code
_entity_poly.pdbx_strand_id
1 'polypeptide(L)'
;MIHDFEDDGCTFWFDFWRGIDLRRCCDVHDAAYAQGHTVIEWFSANMGLLGCGIINGAPDWAVLAFLGVCSPVAAFLFFRGKKKS
;
A
#
# COMPACT_ATOMS: atom_id res chain seq x y z
N MET A 1 -1.30 -16.68 17.23
CA MET A 1 -0.03 -15.99 17.00
C MET A 1 -0.08 -15.51 15.57
N ILE A 2 0.12 -14.20 15.41
CA ILE A 2 -0.15 -13.40 14.21
C ILE A 2 0.56 -14.04 13.01
N HIS A 3 -0.17 -14.26 11.91
CA HIS A 3 0.45 -14.71 10.66
C HIS A 3 1.56 -13.72 10.30
N ASP A 4 2.79 -14.19 10.22
CA ASP A 4 3.96 -13.44 9.75
C ASP A 4 3.60 -12.82 8.40
N PHE A 5 3.27 -11.52 8.40
CA PHE A 5 3.40 -10.69 7.21
C PHE A 5 4.90 -10.59 6.98
N GLU A 6 5.39 -11.34 6.00
CA GLU A 6 6.74 -11.17 5.45
C GLU A 6 6.84 -9.69 5.07
N ASP A 7 7.68 -8.94 5.80
CA ASP A 7 7.90 -7.51 5.60
C ASP A 7 8.68 -7.34 4.29
N ASP A 8 7.92 -7.25 3.20
CA ASP A 8 8.41 -7.05 1.84
C ASP A 8 8.78 -5.57 1.57
N GLY A 9 8.78 -4.72 2.61
CA GLY A 9 8.88 -3.27 2.48
C GLY A 9 7.79 -2.73 1.55
N CYS A 10 8.16 -1.80 0.69
CA CYS A 10 7.29 -1.38 -0.39
C CYS A 10 7.32 -2.44 -1.51
N THR A 11 6.62 -3.57 -1.38
CA THR A 11 6.71 -4.78 -2.25
C THR A 11 6.94 -4.51 -3.75
N PHE A 12 6.24 -3.52 -4.32
CA PHE A 12 6.32 -3.14 -5.75
C PHE A 12 6.85 -1.71 -5.99
N TRP A 13 7.32 -1.03 -4.96
CA TRP A 13 7.75 0.36 -4.99
C TRP A 13 9.11 0.54 -4.32
N PHE A 14 9.70 1.71 -4.51
CA PHE A 14 10.99 2.00 -3.88
C PHE A 14 10.80 2.36 -2.41
N ASP A 15 11.45 1.62 -1.51
CA ASP A 15 11.54 1.94 -0.07
C ASP A 15 12.15 3.32 0.18
N PHE A 16 13.07 3.73 -0.71
CA PHE A 16 13.69 5.04 -0.69
C PHE A 16 13.40 5.79 -1.98
N TRP A 17 12.94 7.03 -1.86
CA TRP A 17 12.73 7.91 -3.02
C TRP A 17 13.46 9.23 -2.83
N ARG A 18 14.46 9.49 -3.67
CA ARG A 18 15.28 10.72 -3.61
C ARG A 18 15.89 10.99 -2.22
N GLY A 19 16.25 9.93 -1.50
CA GLY A 19 16.83 10.02 -0.15
C GLY A 19 15.80 10.11 0.98
N ILE A 20 14.50 10.05 0.68
CA ILE A 20 13.42 9.96 1.67
C ILE A 20 13.11 8.49 1.93
N ASP A 21 13.13 8.08 3.19
CA ASP A 21 12.70 6.75 3.63
C ASP A 21 11.17 6.71 3.72
N LEU A 22 10.57 5.81 2.94
CA LEU A 22 9.11 5.64 2.81
C LEU A 22 8.65 4.28 3.33
N ARG A 23 9.54 3.46 3.88
CA ARG A 23 9.22 2.12 4.36
C ARG A 23 8.07 2.13 5.36
N ARG A 24 8.11 3.07 6.31
CA ARG A 24 7.03 3.25 7.30
C ARG A 24 5.66 3.53 6.66
N CYS A 25 5.62 4.21 5.50
CA CYS A 25 4.35 4.43 4.79
C CYS A 25 3.80 3.13 4.20
N CYS A 26 4.68 2.26 3.71
CA CYS A 26 4.32 0.95 3.16
C CYS A 26 3.88 -0.02 4.28
N ASP A 27 4.57 -0.05 5.41
CA ASP A 27 4.18 -0.91 6.56
C ASP A 27 2.74 -0.63 7.04
N VAL A 28 2.39 0.67 7.14
CA VAL A 28 1.04 1.10 7.56
C VAL A 28 0.01 0.74 6.49
N HIS A 29 0.36 0.89 5.22
CA HIS A 29 -0.50 0.49 4.10
C HIS A 29 -0.76 -1.02 4.14
N ASP A 30 0.27 -1.84 4.30
CA ASP A 30 0.16 -3.30 4.28
C ASP A 30 -0.61 -3.82 5.47
N ALA A 31 -0.42 -3.24 6.66
CA ALA A 31 -1.24 -3.55 7.82
C ALA A 31 -2.74 -3.24 7.61
N ALA A 32 -3.06 -2.13 6.94
CA ALA A 32 -4.44 -1.78 6.59
C ALA A 32 -5.00 -2.71 5.50
N TYR A 33 -4.19 -3.05 4.50
CA TYR A 33 -4.53 -3.93 3.39
C TYR A 33 -4.76 -5.39 3.85
N ALA A 34 -3.99 -5.83 4.84
CA ALA A 34 -4.14 -7.11 5.53
C ALA A 34 -5.52 -7.25 6.19
N GLN A 35 -5.98 -6.18 6.84
CA GLN A 35 -7.22 -6.18 7.61
C GLN A 35 -8.47 -5.83 6.78
N GLY A 36 -8.32 -5.15 5.64
CA GLY A 36 -9.44 -4.75 4.80
C GLY A 36 -10.08 -5.92 4.04
N HIS A 37 -11.40 -5.91 3.94
CA HIS A 37 -12.21 -6.87 3.16
C HIS A 37 -13.19 -6.18 2.19
N THR A 38 -13.41 -4.87 2.36
CA THR A 38 -14.32 -4.08 1.54
C THR A 38 -13.57 -3.18 0.56
N VAL A 39 -14.27 -2.74 -0.50
CA VAL A 39 -13.74 -1.75 -1.47
C VAL A 39 -13.40 -0.43 -0.78
N ILE A 40 -14.18 -0.04 0.23
CA ILE A 40 -13.98 1.21 0.97
C ILE A 40 -12.69 1.12 1.79
N GLU A 41 -12.44 0.01 2.49
CA GLU A 41 -11.21 -0.20 3.26
C GLU A 41 -9.98 -0.27 2.36
N TRP A 42 -10.08 -0.96 1.21
CA TRP A 42 -9.03 -0.97 0.19
C TRP A 42 -8.68 0.43 -0.29
N PHE A 43 -9.70 1.22 -0.66
CA PHE A 43 -9.48 2.59 -1.12
C PHE A 43 -8.91 3.49 -0.01
N SER A 44 -9.34 3.28 1.23
CA SER A 44 -8.88 4.05 2.39
C SER A 44 -7.41 3.74 2.71
N ALA A 45 -6.98 2.49 2.62
CA ALA A 45 -5.57 2.10 2.75
C ALA A 45 -4.70 2.76 1.68
N ASN A 46 -5.13 2.73 0.41
CA ASN A 46 -4.42 3.37 -0.70
C ASN A 46 -4.32 4.90 -0.54
N MET A 47 -5.41 5.55 -0.10
CA MET A 47 -5.40 6.98 0.22
C MET A 47 -4.47 7.31 1.39
N GLY A 48 -4.38 6.42 2.38
CA GLY A 48 -3.41 6.53 3.47
C GLY A 48 -1.96 6.53 2.98
N LEU A 49 -1.63 5.64 2.03
CA LEU A 49 -0.32 5.58 1.39
C LEU A 49 0.01 6.88 0.64
N LEU A 50 -0.94 7.39 -0.15
CA LEU A 50 -0.82 8.67 -0.86
C LEU A 50 -0.54 9.82 0.12
N GLY A 51 -1.35 9.93 1.17
CA GLY A 51 -1.20 10.97 2.20
C GLY A 51 0.16 10.89 2.90
N CYS A 52 0.59 9.69 3.28
CA CYS A 52 1.87 9.48 3.95
C CYS A 52 3.06 9.90 3.06
N GLY A 53 3.08 9.49 1.79
CA GLY A 53 4.15 9.88 0.87
C GLY A 53 4.20 11.39 0.62
N ILE A 54 3.04 12.07 0.53
CA ILE A 54 2.97 13.53 0.40
C ILE A 54 3.53 14.22 1.66
N ILE A 55 3.12 13.79 2.86
CA ILE A 55 3.57 14.37 4.13
C ILE A 55 5.08 14.21 4.32
N ASN A 56 5.66 13.10 3.88
CA ASN A 56 7.10 12.85 3.95
C ASN A 56 7.91 13.54 2.82
N GLY A 57 7.27 14.32 1.95
CA GLY A 57 7.95 15.10 0.92
C GLY A 57 8.25 14.34 -0.37
N ALA A 58 7.61 13.19 -0.60
CA ALA A 58 7.74 12.38 -1.82
C ALA A 58 6.41 12.31 -2.61
N PRO A 59 5.83 13.46 -3.06
CA PRO A 59 4.52 13.49 -3.68
C PRO A 59 4.46 12.78 -5.05
N ASP A 60 5.55 12.79 -5.82
CA ASP A 60 5.65 12.10 -7.10
C ASP A 60 5.64 10.58 -6.92
N TRP A 61 6.41 10.07 -5.95
CA TRP A 61 6.32 8.66 -5.54
C TRP A 61 4.92 8.31 -5.05
N ALA A 62 4.32 9.16 -4.21
CA ALA A 62 3.02 8.90 -3.60
C ALA A 62 1.91 8.75 -4.65
N VAL A 63 1.91 9.61 -5.67
CA VAL A 63 0.96 9.54 -6.79
C VAL A 63 1.19 8.30 -7.63
N LEU A 64 2.44 7.97 -7.97
CA LEU A 64 2.76 6.76 -8.73
C LEU A 64 2.31 5.51 -7.96
N ALA A 65 2.66 5.43 -6.68
CA ALA A 65 2.29 4.35 -5.79
C ALA A 65 0.77 4.16 -5.75
N PHE A 66 0.04 5.25 -5.49
CA PHE A 66 -1.42 5.27 -5.46
C PHE A 66 -2.04 4.78 -6.78
N LEU A 67 -1.56 5.28 -7.93
CA LEU A 67 -2.11 4.89 -9.22
C LEU A 67 -1.87 3.41 -9.54
N GLY A 68 -0.71 2.86 -9.16
CA GLY A 68 -0.44 1.45 -9.40
C GLY A 68 -1.24 0.53 -8.49
N VAL A 69 -1.39 0.86 -7.20
CA VAL A 69 -2.22 0.06 -6.26
C VAL A 69 -3.71 0.22 -6.52
N CYS A 70 -4.16 1.35 -7.09
CA CYS A 70 -5.54 1.57 -7.54
C CYS A 70 -5.82 1.06 -8.97
N SER A 71 -4.83 0.47 -9.66
CA SER A 71 -5.03 -0.05 -11.01
C SER A 71 -6.08 -1.18 -11.01
N PRO A 72 -6.83 -1.38 -12.13
CA PRO A 72 -7.78 -2.47 -12.23
C PRO A 72 -7.16 -3.86 -12.00
N VAL A 73 -5.88 -4.01 -12.34
CA VAL A 73 -5.11 -5.25 -12.12
C VAL A 73 -4.87 -5.47 -10.63
N ALA A 74 -4.39 -4.45 -9.90
CA ALA A 74 -4.17 -4.54 -8.47
C ALA A 74 -5.47 -4.79 -7.70
N ALA A 75 -6.56 -4.09 -8.07
CA ALA A 75 -7.89 -4.31 -7.51
C ALA A 75 -8.37 -5.76 -7.75
N PHE A 76 -8.20 -6.28 -8.97
CA PHE A 76 -8.57 -7.67 -9.28
C PHE A 76 -7.79 -8.68 -8.44
N LEU A 77 -6.46 -8.50 -8.30
CA LEU A 77 -5.63 -9.36 -7.47
C LEU A 77 -6.04 -9.32 -6.00
N PHE A 78 -6.36 -8.12 -5.47
CA PHE A 78 -6.84 -7.95 -4.10
C PHE A 78 -8.12 -8.76 -3.83
N PHE A 79 -9.18 -8.52 -4.60
CA PHE A 79 -10.47 -9.16 -4.37
C PHE A 79 -10.44 -10.66 -4.68
N ARG A 80 -9.61 -11.09 -5.65
CA ARG A 80 -9.42 -12.52 -5.93
C ARG A 80 -8.63 -13.22 -4.82
N GLY A 81 -7.60 -12.58 -4.26
CA GLY A 81 -6.83 -13.11 -3.13
C GLY A 81 -7.69 -13.25 -1.88
N LYS A 82 -8.49 -12.22 -1.55
CA LYS A 82 -9.37 -12.22 -0.38
C LYS A 82 -10.55 -13.19 -0.47
N LYS A 83 -11.01 -13.57 -1.67
CA LYS A 83 -12.03 -14.62 -1.85
C LYS A 83 -11.58 -16.04 -1.45
N LYS A 84 -10.27 -16.25 -1.29
CA LYS A 84 -9.69 -17.57 -0.96
C LYS A 84 -9.29 -17.72 0.52
N SER A 85 -9.36 -16.65 1.31
CA SER A 85 -9.06 -16.64 2.73
C SER A 85 -10.35 -16.66 3.55
#